data_AF-A0AAN6PYV8-F1
#
_entry.id   AF-A0AAN6PYV8-F1
#
_cell.length_a   1.000
_cell.length_b   1.000
_cell.length_c   1.000
_cell.angle_alpha   90.00
_cell.angle_beta   90.00
_cell.angle_gamma   90.00
#
_symmetry.space_group_name_H-M   'P 1'
#
loop_
_entity.id
_entity.type
_entity.pdbx_description
1 polymer ?
#
loop_
_entity_poly.entity_id
_entity_poly.type
_entity_poly.pdbx_seq_one_letter_code
_entity_poly.pdbx_strand_id
1 'polypeptide(L)'
;ANAFPTVSICLCFATLLFTAVHVAFWDHLFPTTTEKVLWQVSSLILFGVTVAFWILETAASWIRLGRWKWIYLWLTDRSGLPEFERRDEKLKDQVAREPTTLPLACEFWTIGSVAFLYSVARMYKVVESFLELRDLDPTAYMNVNWAMYIPHV
;
A
#
# COMPACT_ATOMS: atom_id res chain seq x y z
N ALA A 1 10.92 10.43 21.91
CA ALA A 1 9.63 10.51 21.18
C ALA A 1 9.80 9.78 19.86
N ASN A 2 9.08 8.67 19.67
CA ASN A 2 9.36 7.72 18.59
C ASN A 2 8.69 8.22 17.30
N ALA A 3 9.45 8.90 16.43
CA ALA A 3 8.94 9.38 15.13
C ALA A 3 8.68 8.24 14.12
N PHE A 4 9.33 7.09 14.32
CA PHE A 4 9.28 5.92 13.45
C PHE A 4 7.89 5.30 13.22
N PRO A 5 7.03 5.10 14.24
CA PRO A 5 5.67 4.60 14.04
C PRO A 5 4.79 5.61 13.29
N THR A 6 4.94 6.91 13.58
CA THR A 6 4.12 7.96 12.96
C THR A 6 4.35 8.03 11.45
N VAL A 7 5.61 8.01 11.00
CA VAL A 7 5.93 8.06 9.57
C VAL A 7 5.41 6.83 8.82
N SER A 8 5.49 5.65 9.43
CA SER A 8 5.02 4.40 8.82
C SER A 8 3.50 4.39 8.62
N ILE A 9 2.76 4.90 9.60
CA ILE A 9 1.30 5.02 9.53
C ILE A 9 0.91 6.04 8.45
N CYS A 10 1.57 7.20 8.39
CA CYS A 10 1.32 8.19 7.35
C CYS A 10 1.56 7.65 5.94
N LEU A 11 2.65 6.89 5.74
CA LEU A 11 2.95 6.24 4.45
C LEU A 11 1.90 5.18 4.08
N CYS A 12 1.43 4.39 5.06
CA CYS A 12 0.35 3.43 4.85
C CYS A 12 -0.92 4.11 4.36
N PHE A 13 -1.39 5.14 5.07
CA PHE A 13 -2.57 5.89 4.66
C PHE A 13 -2.40 6.56 3.29
N ALA A 14 -1.24 7.18 3.02
CA ALA A 14 -0.97 7.82 1.74
C ALA A 14 -1.01 6.83 0.57
N THR A 15 -0.42 5.65 0.72
CA THR A 15 -0.39 4.62 -0.33
C THR A 15 -1.74 3.94 -0.54
N LEU A 16 -2.51 3.72 0.54
CA LEU A 16 -3.87 3.20 0.45
C LEU A 16 -4.80 4.21 -0.20
N LEU A 17 -4.72 5.50 0.15
CA LEU A 17 -5.52 6.55 -0.49
C LEU A 17 -5.17 6.66 -1.97
N PHE A 18 -3.89 6.67 -2.32
CA PHE A 18 -3.45 6.71 -3.71
C PHE A 18 -4.02 5.54 -4.53
N THR A 19 -3.96 4.31 -4.02
CA THR A 19 -4.49 3.14 -4.72
C THR A 19 -6.02 3.06 -4.70
N ALA A 20 -6.66 3.56 -3.64
CA ALA A 20 -8.12 3.62 -3.53
C ALA A 20 -8.73 4.58 -4.56
N VAL A 21 -8.07 5.71 -4.86
CA VAL A 21 -8.51 6.62 -5.94
C VAL A 21 -8.62 5.90 -7.28
N HIS A 22 -7.69 4.98 -7.57
CA HIS A 22 -7.73 4.19 -8.80
C HIS A 22 -8.84 3.12 -8.80
N VAL A 23 -9.37 2.73 -7.64
CA VAL A 23 -10.54 1.85 -7.55
C VAL A 23 -11.83 2.68 -7.61
N ALA A 24 -11.84 3.88 -7.02
CA ALA A 24 -12.98 4.79 -7.00
C ALA A 24 -13.38 5.29 -8.40
N PHE A 25 -12.44 5.29 -9.34
CA PHE A 25 -12.67 5.61 -10.75
C PHE A 25 -13.39 4.47 -11.52
N TRP A 26 -14.22 3.68 -10.84
CA TRP A 26 -14.87 2.45 -11.33
C TRP A 26 -15.83 2.65 -12.51
N ASP A 27 -16.36 3.87 -12.64
CA ASP A 27 -17.45 4.22 -13.55
C ASP A 27 -17.05 5.12 -14.73
N HIS A 28 -15.75 5.33 -14.99
CA HIS A 28 -15.35 6.08 -16.18
C HIS A 28 -15.78 5.36 -17.47
N LEU A 29 -16.36 6.14 -18.40
CA LEU A 29 -16.91 5.66 -19.67
C LEU A 29 -15.77 5.30 -20.62
N PHE A 30 -15.26 4.07 -20.52
CA PHE A 30 -14.38 3.52 -21.54
C PHE A 30 -15.20 3.17 -22.80
N PRO A 31 -14.69 3.45 -24.01
CA PRO A 31 -15.37 3.17 -25.27
C PRO A 31 -15.53 1.66 -25.52
N THR A 32 -14.62 0.84 -25.00
CA THR A 32 -14.68 -0.62 -25.12
C THR A 32 -14.88 -1.30 -23.76
N THR A 33 -15.71 -2.35 -23.74
CA THR A 33 -15.95 -3.15 -22.52
C THR A 33 -14.69 -3.90 -22.07
N THR A 34 -13.79 -4.21 -23.00
CA THR A 34 -12.54 -4.94 -22.73
C THR A 34 -11.55 -4.09 -21.95
N GLU A 35 -11.34 -2.83 -22.35
CA GLU A 35 -10.46 -1.89 -21.64
C GLU A 35 -10.98 -1.64 -20.23
N LYS A 36 -12.31 -1.47 -20.07
CA LYS A 36 -12.94 -1.34 -18.75
C LYS A 36 -12.62 -2.51 -17.82
N VAL A 37 -12.78 -3.75 -18.31
CA VAL A 37 -12.54 -4.95 -17.48
C VAL A 37 -11.05 -5.10 -17.15
N LEU A 38 -10.14 -4.89 -18.10
CA LEU A 38 -8.69 -4.91 -17.83
C LEU A 38 -8.30 -3.82 -16.82
N TRP A 39 -8.88 -2.63 -16.93
CA TRP A 39 -8.65 -1.54 -16.00
C TRP A 39 -9.16 -1.86 -14.58
N GLN A 40 -10.34 -2.47 -14.46
CA GLN A 40 -10.91 -2.86 -13.16
C GLN A 40 -10.09 -3.97 -12.50
N VAL A 41 -9.75 -5.01 -13.26
CA VAL A 41 -8.94 -6.14 -12.76
C VAL A 41 -7.55 -5.65 -12.35
N SER A 42 -6.91 -4.78 -13.13
CA SER A 42 -5.61 -4.21 -12.76
C SER A 42 -5.67 -3.28 -11.54
N SER A 43 -6.72 -2.45 -11.39
CA SER A 43 -6.93 -1.62 -10.19
C SER A 43 -7.13 -2.48 -8.94
N LEU A 44 -7.94 -3.54 -9.03
CA LEU A 44 -8.19 -4.45 -7.92
C LEU A 44 -6.93 -5.23 -7.53
N ILE A 45 -6.16 -5.71 -8.50
CA ILE A 45 -4.89 -6.39 -8.23
C ILE A 45 -3.92 -5.44 -7.52
N LEU A 46 -3.76 -4.21 -8.01
CA LEU A 46 -2.83 -3.24 -7.42
C LEU A 46 -3.23 -2.85 -5.98
N PHE A 47 -4.52 -2.61 -5.76
CA PHE A 47 -5.06 -2.32 -4.44
C PHE A 47 -4.88 -3.53 -3.51
N GLY A 48 -5.26 -4.71 -3.97
CA GLY A 48 -5.12 -5.96 -3.21
C GLY A 48 -3.69 -6.27 -2.82
N VAL A 49 -2.72 -6.14 -3.74
CA VAL A 49 -1.29 -6.34 -3.46
C VAL A 49 -0.78 -5.31 -2.45
N THR A 50 -1.18 -4.05 -2.58
CA THR A 50 -0.76 -2.98 -1.66
C THR A 50 -1.31 -3.20 -0.25
N VAL A 51 -2.59 -3.56 -0.14
CA VAL A 51 -3.24 -3.90 1.14
C VAL A 51 -2.60 -5.14 1.76
N ALA A 52 -2.40 -6.21 0.97
CA ALA A 52 -1.78 -7.43 1.45
C ALA A 52 -0.35 -7.19 1.95
N PHE A 53 0.45 -6.40 1.22
CA PHE A 53 1.80 -6.02 1.64
C PHE A 53 1.80 -5.30 2.99
N TRP A 54 0.96 -4.28 3.16
CA TRP A 54 0.85 -3.54 4.42
C TRP A 54 0.31 -4.40 5.58
N ILE A 55 -0.65 -5.29 5.31
CA ILE A 55 -1.16 -6.23 6.31
C ILE A 55 -0.06 -7.19 6.75
N LEU A 56 0.69 -7.77 5.80
CA LEU A 56 1.79 -8.70 6.11
C LEU A 56 2.91 -8.01 6.88
N GLU A 57 3.32 -6.80 6.48
CA GLU A 57 4.35 -6.03 7.19
C GLU A 57 3.89 -5.65 8.60
N THR A 58 2.62 -5.22 8.74
CA THR A 58 2.03 -4.92 10.05
C THR A 58 1.93 -6.17 10.90
N ALA A 59 1.47 -7.30 10.34
CA ALA A 59 1.37 -8.57 11.04
C ALA A 59 2.76 -9.06 11.48
N ALA A 60 3.76 -9.04 10.59
CA ALA A 60 5.14 -9.41 10.88
C ALA A 60 5.76 -8.51 11.97
N SER A 61 5.54 -7.19 11.87
CA SER A 61 5.96 -6.22 12.88
C SER A 61 5.32 -6.51 14.25
N TRP A 62 4.02 -6.79 14.27
CA TRP A 62 3.30 -7.09 15.52
C TRP A 62 3.67 -8.45 16.11
N ILE A 63 3.98 -9.44 15.27
CA ILE A 63 4.50 -10.75 15.69
C ILE A 63 5.90 -10.57 16.30
N ARG A 64 6.79 -9.81 15.65
CA ARG A 64 8.13 -9.49 16.18
C ARG A 64 8.09 -8.73 17.51
N LEU A 65 7.14 -7.81 17.66
CA LEU A 65 6.96 -7.04 18.90
C LEU A 65 6.14 -7.78 19.97
N GLY A 66 5.67 -9.00 19.68
CA GLY A 66 4.83 -9.77 20.62
C GLY A 66 3.52 -9.07 21.02
N ARG A 67 3.11 -8.03 20.30
CA ARG A 67 2.00 -7.13 20.69
C ARG A 67 0.66 -7.85 20.74
N TRP A 68 0.42 -8.86 19.92
CA TRP A 68 -0.80 -9.67 19.97
C TRP A 68 -0.94 -10.41 21.30
N LYS A 69 0.16 -10.98 21.79
CA LYS A 69 0.19 -11.68 23.07
C LYS A 69 0.09 -10.71 24.23
N TRP A 70 0.73 -9.54 24.11
CA TRP A 70 0.57 -8.45 25.07
C TRP A 70 -0.88 -7.96 25.14
N ILE A 71 -1.53 -7.69 24.00
CA ILE A 71 -2.94 -7.25 23.93
C ILE A 71 -3.87 -8.34 24.47
N TYR A 72 -3.64 -9.61 24.12
CA TYR A 72 -4.41 -10.74 24.61
C TYR A 72 -4.33 -10.88 26.14
N LEU A 73 -3.11 -10.83 26.70
CA LEU A 73 -2.89 -10.85 28.14
C LEU A 73 -3.49 -9.61 28.80
N TRP A 74 -3.33 -8.44 28.18
CA TRP A 74 -3.93 -7.20 28.69
C TRP A 74 -5.46 -7.26 28.75
N LEU A 75 -6.11 -7.87 27.75
CA LEU A 75 -7.57 -8.03 27.68
C LEU A 75 -8.10 -9.14 28.60
N THR A 76 -7.38 -10.26 28.72
CA THR A 76 -7.87 -11.47 29.42
C THR A 76 -7.40 -11.52 30.87
N ASP A 77 -6.11 -11.26 31.13
CA ASP A 77 -5.49 -11.41 32.44
C ASP A 77 -4.31 -10.43 32.62
N ARG A 78 -4.63 -9.26 33.18
CA ARG A 78 -3.67 -8.18 33.42
C ARG A 78 -2.54 -8.59 34.38
N SER A 79 -2.72 -9.65 35.18
CA SER A 79 -1.73 -10.10 36.15
C SER A 79 -0.51 -10.79 35.51
N GLY A 80 -0.66 -11.37 34.31
CA GLY A 80 0.42 -12.02 33.56
C GLY A 80 1.29 -11.08 32.71
N LEU A 81 0.90 -9.80 32.58
CA LEU A 81 1.63 -8.79 31.82
C LEU A 81 3.09 -8.57 32.27
N PRO A 82 3.38 -8.37 33.58
CA PRO A 82 4.75 -8.10 34.03
C PRO A 82 5.71 -9.28 33.81
N GLU A 83 5.22 -10.51 33.76
CA GLU A 83 6.06 -11.66 33.40
C GLU A 83 6.37 -11.71 31.91
N PHE A 84 5.40 -11.37 31.06
CA PHE A 84 5.61 -11.30 29.61
C PHE A 84 6.64 -10.22 29.25
N GLU A 85 6.54 -9.04 29.87
CA GLU A 85 7.47 -7.92 29.63
C GLU A 85 8.91 -8.28 30.05
N ARG A 86 9.06 -8.92 31.21
CA ARG A 86 10.36 -9.42 31.69
C ARG A 86 10.95 -10.51 30.79
N ARG A 87 10.12 -11.32 30.13
CA ARG A 87 10.54 -12.36 29.18
C ARG A 87 10.90 -11.76 27.82
N ASP A 88 10.17 -10.75 27.36
CA ASP A 88 10.43 -10.00 26.13
C ASP A 88 11.75 -9.23 26.22
N GLU A 89 12.04 -8.57 27.35
CA GLU A 89 13.35 -7.93 27.62
C GLU A 89 14.51 -8.93 27.50
N LYS A 90 14.37 -10.12 28.11
CA LYS A 90 15.40 -11.17 28.00
C LYS A 90 15.58 -11.67 26.57
N LEU A 91 14.50 -11.81 25.80
CA LEU A 91 14.58 -12.19 24.39
C LEU A 91 15.29 -11.10 23.57
N LYS A 92 14.97 -9.83 23.82
CA LYS A 92 15.63 -8.69 23.16
C LYS A 92 17.12 -8.64 23.47
N ASP A 93 17.51 -8.86 24.72
CA ASP A 93 18.92 -8.93 25.11
C ASP A 93 19.64 -10.12 24.45
N GLN A 94 18.98 -11.27 24.33
CA GLN A 94 19.53 -12.44 23.65
C GLN A 94 19.68 -12.20 22.14
N VAL A 95 18.67 -11.62 21.49
CA VAL A 95 18.69 -11.28 20.05
C VAL A 95 19.63 -10.12 19.76
N ALA A 96 19.83 -9.17 20.68
CA ALA A 96 20.83 -8.12 20.52
C ALA A 96 22.26 -8.68 20.63
N ARG A 97 22.43 -9.78 21.35
CA ARG A 97 23.72 -10.47 21.54
C ARG A 97 24.02 -11.49 20.44
N GLU A 98 23.00 -12.07 19.81
CA GLU A 98 23.14 -12.90 18.62
C GLU A 98 23.08 -12.03 17.34
N PRO A 99 24.13 -12.01 16.49
CA PRO A 99 24.00 -11.44 15.16
C PRO A 99 22.93 -12.24 14.40
N THR A 100 21.84 -11.57 14.02
CA THR A 100 20.66 -12.17 13.39
C THR A 100 21.04 -12.88 12.09
N THR A 101 21.21 -14.20 12.16
CA THR A 101 21.45 -15.08 11.00
C THR A 101 20.12 -15.62 10.47
N LEU A 102 19.22 -14.71 10.07
CA LEU A 102 17.98 -15.10 9.40
C LEU A 102 18.30 -15.65 7.99
N PRO A 103 17.57 -16.67 7.49
CA PRO A 103 17.77 -17.21 6.14
C PRO A 103 17.35 -16.18 5.09
N LEU A 104 18.28 -15.26 4.79
CA LEU A 104 18.14 -14.10 3.91
C LEU A 104 17.43 -14.45 2.59
N ALA A 105 17.70 -15.65 2.06
CA ALA A 105 17.16 -16.10 0.78
C ALA A 105 15.62 -16.18 0.74
N CYS A 106 14.96 -16.57 1.85
CA CYS A 106 13.50 -16.75 1.87
C CYS A 106 12.76 -15.40 1.95
N GLU A 107 13.29 -14.47 2.75
CA GLU A 107 12.80 -13.08 2.78
C GLU A 107 13.03 -12.40 1.42
N PHE A 108 14.20 -12.58 0.80
CA PHE A 108 14.50 -11.98 -0.51
C PHE A 108 13.58 -12.49 -1.63
N TRP A 109 13.29 -13.79 -1.67
CA TRP A 109 12.42 -14.35 -2.72
C TRP A 109 10.98 -13.86 -2.61
N THR A 110 10.44 -13.78 -1.40
CA THR A 110 9.07 -13.28 -1.18
C THR A 110 8.98 -11.80 -1.51
N ILE A 111 9.92 -10.98 -1.02
CA ILE A 111 9.97 -9.54 -1.31
C ILE A 111 10.18 -9.27 -2.81
N GLY A 112 11.09 -10.00 -3.45
CA GLY A 112 11.39 -9.86 -4.89
C GLY A 112 10.20 -10.20 -5.78
N SER A 113 9.47 -11.27 -5.46
CA SER A 113 8.27 -11.67 -6.20
C SER A 113 7.14 -10.63 -6.12
N VAL A 114 6.91 -10.05 -4.93
CA VAL A 114 5.92 -8.98 -4.72
C VAL A 114 6.33 -7.72 -5.46
N ALA A 115 7.61 -7.33 -5.40
CA ALA A 115 8.13 -6.17 -6.11
C ALA A 115 7.96 -6.32 -7.63
N PHE A 116 8.26 -7.51 -8.18
CA PHE A 116 8.10 -7.77 -9.61
C PHE A 116 6.64 -7.66 -10.05
N LEU A 117 5.71 -8.32 -9.35
CA LEU A 117 4.28 -8.25 -9.64
C LEU A 117 3.75 -6.81 -9.56
N TYR A 118 4.20 -6.06 -8.56
CA TYR A 118 3.87 -4.64 -8.41
C TYR A 118 4.37 -3.80 -9.59
N SER A 119 5.63 -4.00 -10.02
CA SER A 119 6.20 -3.30 -11.17
C SER A 119 5.45 -3.58 -12.46
N VAL A 120 5.03 -4.83 -12.71
CA VAL A 120 4.24 -5.20 -13.89
C VAL A 120 2.87 -4.52 -13.87
N ALA A 121 2.15 -4.58 -12.74
CA ALA A 121 0.84 -3.93 -12.60
C ALA A 121 0.94 -2.40 -12.77
N ARG A 122 2.02 -1.79 -12.28
CA ARG A 122 2.25 -0.36 -12.41
C ARG A 122 2.57 0.06 -13.84
N MET A 123 3.32 -0.76 -14.59
CA MET A 123 3.60 -0.49 -16.00
C MET A 123 2.31 -0.50 -16.83
N TYR A 124 1.39 -1.43 -16.55
CA TYR A 124 0.10 -1.50 -17.23
C TYR A 124 -0.72 -0.21 -17.05
N LYS A 125 -0.83 0.32 -15.82
CA LYS A 125 -1.57 1.58 -15.55
C LYS A 125 -0.98 2.78 -16.29
N VAL A 126 0.34 2.83 -16.43
CA VAL A 126 1.01 3.89 -17.19
C VAL A 126 0.64 3.79 -18.67
N VAL A 127 0.68 2.59 -19.26
CA VAL A 127 0.29 2.37 -20.65
C VAL A 127 -1.17 2.76 -20.89
N GLU A 128 -2.07 2.39 -19.97
CA GLU A 128 -3.49 2.75 -20.03
C GLU A 128 -3.70 4.28 -20.05
N SER A 129 -2.98 5.04 -19.22
CA SER A 129 -3.09 6.50 -19.21
C SER A 129 -2.71 7.15 -20.55
N PHE A 130 -1.78 6.53 -21.30
CA PHE A 130 -1.44 6.98 -22.64
C PHE A 130 -2.48 6.57 -23.69
N LEU A 131 -3.16 5.44 -23.51
CA LEU A 131 -4.26 5.02 -24.37
C LEU A 131 -5.49 5.92 -24.21
N GLU A 132 -5.79 6.33 -22.98
CA GLU A 132 -6.86 7.32 -22.69
C GLU A 132 -6.58 8.68 -23.35
N LEU A 133 -5.32 9.14 -23.37
CA LEU A 133 -4.91 10.38 -24.05
C LEU A 133 -5.13 10.34 -25.57
N ARG A 134 -5.14 9.16 -26.19
CA ARG A 134 -5.36 9.00 -27.63
C ARG A 134 -6.84 9.14 -28.00
N ASP A 135 -7.74 8.77 -27.11
CA ASP A 135 -9.20 8.75 -27.37
C ASP A 135 -9.93 9.91 -26.67
N LEU A 136 -9.22 11.02 -26.48
CA LEU A 136 -9.72 12.19 -25.77
C LEU A 136 -10.93 12.78 -26.51
N ASP A 137 -11.96 13.16 -25.75
CA ASP A 137 -13.19 13.75 -26.27
C ASP A 137 -12.86 14.91 -27.24
N PRO A 138 -13.41 14.93 -28.48
CA PRO A 138 -13.19 15.99 -29.45
C PRO A 138 -13.37 17.41 -28.90
N THR A 139 -14.16 17.58 -27.85
CA THR A 139 -14.36 18.84 -27.13
C THR A 139 -13.07 19.39 -26.50
N ALA A 140 -12.11 18.54 -26.14
CA ALA A 140 -10.81 18.96 -25.60
C ALA A 140 -9.92 19.64 -26.66
N TYR A 141 -10.18 19.41 -27.94
CA TYR A 141 -9.49 20.08 -29.05
C TYR A 141 -10.18 21.38 -29.46
N MET A 142 -11.37 21.68 -28.92
CA MET A 142 -12.03 22.96 -29.15
C MET A 142 -11.27 24.06 -28.41
N ASN A 143 -10.99 25.15 -29.10
CA ASN A 143 -10.31 26.29 -28.49
C ASN A 143 -11.24 26.95 -27.46
N VAL A 144 -10.83 26.93 -26.20
CA VAL A 144 -11.53 27.67 -25.14
C VAL A 144 -11.42 29.15 -25.48
N ASN A 145 -12.55 29.82 -25.67
CA ASN A 145 -12.57 31.25 -25.98
C ASN A 145 -12.23 32.07 -24.74
N TRP A 146 -10.93 32.17 -24.44
CA TRP A 146 -10.39 32.94 -23.32
C TRP A 146 -10.76 34.43 -23.38
N ALA A 147 -11.05 34.96 -24.58
CA ALA A 147 -11.47 36.36 -24.76
C ALA A 147 -12.87 36.63 -24.18
N MET A 148 -13.69 35.60 -23.93
CA MET A 148 -14.98 35.75 -23.26
C MET A 148 -14.85 35.98 -21.75
N TYR A 149 -13.71 35.61 -21.15
CA TYR A 149 -13.46 35.72 -19.70
C TYR A 149 -12.72 36.99 -19.31
N ILE A 150 -12.19 37.74 -20.27
CA ILE A 150 -11.56 39.03 -20.03
C ILE A 150 -12.61 40.09 -20.41
N PRO A 151 -13.27 40.74 -19.45
CA PRO A 151 -14.17 41.84 -19.74
C PRO A 151 -13.34 43.04 -20.22
N HIS A 152 -13.14 43.09 -21.53
CA HIS A 152 -12.95 44.29 -22.35
C HIS A 152 -11.65 45.05 -22.05
N VAL A 153 -10.57 44.60 -22.69
CA VAL A 153 -9.62 45.54 -23.32
C VAL A 153 -9.95 45.63 -24.81
#